data_AF-A0A7Y3IUE0-F1
#
_entry.id   AF-A0A7Y3IUE0-F1
#
_cell.length_a   1.000
_cell.length_b   1.000
_cell.length_c   1.000
_cell.angle_alpha   90.00
_cell.angle_beta   90.00
_cell.angle_gamma   90.00
#
_symmetry.space_group_name_H-M   'P 1'
#
loop_
_entity.id
_entity.type
_entity.pdbx_description
1 polymer ?
#
loop_
_entity_poly.entity_id
_entity_poly.type
_entity_poly.pdbx_seq_one_letter_code
_entity_poly.pdbx_strand_id
1 'polypeptide(L)'
;NYTSYAATPSSLCAAKSMVWGLGAGLTAPLFDGGALRAEKRASEQAFNAAGATYRQTIIKAFQNVADALTALQQDDATETARQQAATAAETSLKLALQSYDAGAQPLASVLIAEQQVENAHLASEAAHAARLADCVALYQALGGRWDQVESKNQAKKGVKP
;
A
#
# COMPACT_ATOMS: atom_id res chain seq x y z
N ASN A 1 5.08 62.74 -66.22
CA ASN A 1 4.39 61.67 -65.47
C ASN A 1 5.17 60.38 -65.57
N TYR A 2 6.19 60.17 -64.73
CA TYR A 2 6.66 58.83 -64.31
C TYR A 2 7.21 59.00 -62.89
N THR A 3 6.46 58.53 -61.91
CA THR A 3 6.78 58.63 -60.48
C THR A 3 7.85 57.60 -60.14
N SER A 4 9.07 58.04 -59.84
CA SER A 4 10.07 57.19 -59.20
C SER A 4 9.67 57.00 -57.74
N TYR A 5 9.09 55.85 -57.41
CA TYR A 5 8.93 55.42 -56.03
C TYR A 5 10.32 55.07 -55.52
N ALA A 6 11.01 56.06 -54.93
CA ALA A 6 12.29 55.82 -54.27
C ALA A 6 12.01 54.91 -53.07
N ALA A 7 12.40 53.64 -53.19
CA ALA A 7 12.47 52.72 -52.07
C ALA A 7 13.45 53.33 -51.05
N THR A 8 12.91 53.98 -50.02
CA THR A 8 13.74 54.53 -48.94
C THR A 8 14.39 53.35 -48.21
N PRO A 9 15.70 53.42 -47.87
CA PRO A 9 16.41 52.33 -47.21
C PRO A 9 15.69 51.79 -45.96
N SER A 10 14.96 52.67 -45.27
CA SER A 10 14.15 52.36 -44.09
C SER A 10 12.98 51.41 -44.39
N SER A 11 12.36 51.48 -45.57
CA SER A 11 11.24 50.63 -45.97
C SER A 11 11.66 49.17 -46.24
N LEU A 12 12.89 48.96 -46.73
CA LEU A 12 13.48 47.64 -46.92
C LEU A 12 13.88 46.99 -45.58
N CYS A 13 14.42 47.78 -44.65
CA CYS A 13 14.70 47.30 -43.29
C CYS A 13 13.41 46.90 -42.56
N ALA A 14 12.33 47.70 -42.68
CA ALA A 14 11.04 47.39 -42.09
C ALA A 14 10.45 46.06 -42.60
N ALA A 15 10.52 45.83 -43.92
CA ALA A 15 10.08 44.57 -44.53
C ALA A 15 10.93 43.38 -44.06
N LYS A 16 12.25 43.53 -43.95
CA LYS A 16 13.16 42.48 -43.48
C LYS A 16 12.95 42.14 -42.00
N SER A 17 12.68 43.14 -41.15
CA SER A 17 12.34 42.94 -39.74
C SER A 17 10.97 42.28 -39.56
N MET A 18 10.01 42.58 -40.43
CA MET A 18 8.69 41.94 -40.39
C MET A 18 8.77 40.45 -40.75
N VAL A 19 9.59 40.08 -41.74
CA VAL A 19 9.83 38.68 -42.12
C VAL A 19 10.55 37.91 -41.00
N TRP A 20 11.57 38.51 -40.35
CA TRP A 20 12.25 37.90 -39.21
C TRP A 20 11.35 37.79 -37.96
N GLY A 21 10.51 38.78 -37.70
CA GLY A 21 9.55 38.77 -36.60
C GLY A 21 8.43 37.74 -36.77
N LEU A 22 7.94 37.56 -38.00
CA LEU A 22 6.97 36.51 -38.34
C LEU A 22 7.61 35.11 -38.28
N GLY A 23 8.86 34.95 -38.73
CA GLY A 23 9.57 33.67 -38.66
C GLY A 23 9.90 33.21 -37.23
N ALA A 24 10.16 34.14 -36.32
CA ALA A 24 10.42 33.84 -34.91
C ALA A 24 9.15 33.58 -34.09
N GLY A 25 7.98 34.12 -34.50
CA GLY A 25 6.72 33.99 -33.78
C GLY A 25 5.87 32.76 -34.16
N LEU A 26 6.20 32.08 -35.26
CA LEU A 26 5.43 30.97 -35.85
C LEU A 26 6.26 29.67 -35.84
N THR A 27 6.85 29.30 -34.71
CA THR A 27 7.53 28.01 -34.53
C THR A 27 6.58 26.84 -34.34
N ALA A 28 5.33 26.94 -34.84
CA ALA A 28 4.44 25.79 -34.89
C ALA A 28 5.13 24.74 -35.79
N PRO A 29 5.47 23.55 -35.27
CA PRO A 29 6.22 22.58 -36.04
C PRO A 29 5.34 22.08 -37.19
N LEU A 30 5.55 22.65 -38.38
CA LEU A 30 4.82 22.30 -39.59
C LEU A 30 5.13 20.87 -40.04
N PHE A 31 6.27 20.31 -39.63
CA PHE A 31 6.74 18.97 -40.02
C PHE A 31 7.46 18.25 -38.87
N ASP A 32 6.78 17.96 -37.76
CA ASP A 32 7.33 17.12 -36.67
C ASP A 32 7.23 15.61 -36.93
N GLY A 33 6.97 15.18 -38.16
CA GLY A 33 6.90 13.75 -38.52
C GLY A 33 5.86 12.92 -37.74
N GLY A 34 4.90 13.59 -37.07
CA GLY A 34 3.94 12.94 -36.18
C GLY A 34 4.38 12.84 -34.70
N ALA A 35 5.53 13.39 -34.32
CA ALA A 35 6.03 13.40 -32.94
C ALA A 35 5.02 14.01 -31.96
N LEU A 36 4.43 15.18 -32.27
CA LEU A 36 3.40 15.80 -31.44
C LEU A 36 2.15 14.92 -31.27
N ARG A 37 1.78 14.15 -32.30
CA ARG A 37 0.67 13.17 -32.22
C ARG A 37 1.06 11.95 -31.41
N ALA A 38 2.32 11.53 -31.47
CA ALA A 38 2.85 10.43 -30.65
C ALA A 38 2.94 10.83 -29.18
N GLU A 39 3.37 12.05 -28.89
CA GLU A 39 3.45 12.62 -27.55
C GLU A 39 2.05 12.80 -26.94
N LYS A 40 1.09 13.32 -27.70
CA LYS A 40 -0.32 13.35 -27.28
C LYS A 40 -0.84 11.95 -26.96
N ARG A 41 -0.60 10.97 -27.84
CA ARG A 41 -0.99 9.56 -27.60
C ARG A 41 -0.31 9.00 -26.36
N ALA A 42 0.98 9.29 -26.15
CA ALA A 42 1.70 8.87 -24.96
C ALA A 42 1.10 9.48 -23.69
N SER A 43 0.72 10.77 -23.72
CA SER A 43 0.03 11.44 -22.62
C SER A 43 -1.37 10.85 -22.36
N GLU A 44 -2.15 10.55 -23.40
CA GLU A 44 -3.46 9.90 -23.27
C GLU A 44 -3.32 8.51 -22.64
N GLN A 45 -2.33 7.73 -23.07
CA GLN A 45 -2.05 6.41 -22.49
C GLN A 45 -1.55 6.51 -21.04
N ALA A 46 -0.72 7.50 -20.73
CA ALA A 46 -0.27 7.76 -19.36
C ALA A 46 -1.44 8.12 -18.44
N PHE A 47 -2.41 8.92 -18.92
CA PHE A 47 -3.63 9.24 -18.18
C PHE A 47 -4.48 7.98 -17.92
N ASN A 48 -4.67 7.13 -18.94
CA ASN A 48 -5.38 5.86 -18.78
C ASN A 48 -4.69 4.94 -17.78
N ALA A 49 -3.35 4.84 -17.85
CA ALA A 49 -2.55 4.06 -16.91
C ALA A 49 -2.66 4.59 -15.46
N ALA A 50 -2.68 5.91 -15.27
CA ALA A 50 -2.90 6.53 -13.97
C ALA A 50 -4.31 6.20 -13.43
N GLY A 51 -5.34 6.28 -14.27
CA GLY A 51 -6.70 5.88 -13.91
C GLY A 51 -6.81 4.41 -13.53
N ALA A 52 -6.14 3.52 -14.25
CA ALA A 52 -6.08 2.10 -13.92
C ALA A 52 -5.35 1.84 -12.59
N THR A 53 -4.22 2.52 -12.36
CA THR A 53 -3.45 2.43 -11.11
C THR A 53 -4.28 2.90 -9.91
N TYR A 54 -5.03 3.99 -10.06
CA TYR A 54 -5.94 4.49 -9.04
C TYR A 54 -7.01 3.45 -8.67
N ARG A 55 -7.69 2.89 -9.68
CA ARG A 55 -8.69 1.82 -9.47
C ARG A 55 -8.08 0.61 -8.75
N GLN A 56 -6.90 0.18 -9.18
CA GLN A 56 -6.21 -0.94 -8.55
C GLN A 56 -5.84 -0.65 -7.09
N THR A 57 -5.43 0.58 -6.78
CA THR A 57 -5.11 1.00 -5.41
C THR A 57 -6.33 0.90 -4.50
N ILE A 58 -7.50 1.37 -4.97
CA ILE A 58 -8.75 1.26 -4.22
C ILE A 58 -9.13 -0.21 -4.00
N ILE A 59 -9.10 -1.03 -5.05
CA ILE A 59 -9.45 -2.45 -4.94
C ILE A 59 -8.54 -3.16 -3.92
N LYS A 60 -7.23 -2.89 -3.96
CA LYS A 60 -6.28 -3.45 -2.98
C LYS A 60 -6.58 -2.98 -1.55
N ALA A 61 -6.93 -1.70 -1.37
CA ALA A 61 -7.28 -1.19 -0.04
C ALA A 61 -8.50 -1.90 0.54
N PHE A 62 -9.57 -2.09 -0.26
CA PHE A 62 -10.75 -2.85 0.16
C PHE A 62 -10.43 -4.31 0.46
N GLN A 63 -9.60 -4.95 -0.38
CA GLN A 63 -9.16 -6.33 -0.15
C GLN A 63 -8.42 -6.47 1.18
N ASN A 64 -7.44 -5.60 1.46
CA ASN A 64 -6.68 -5.64 2.71
C ASN A 64 -7.57 -5.48 3.95
N VAL A 65 -8.60 -4.63 3.89
CA VAL A 65 -9.57 -4.47 4.98
C VAL A 65 -10.43 -5.72 5.14
N ALA A 66 -10.91 -6.30 4.04
CA ALA A 66 -11.70 -7.53 4.06
C ALA A 66 -10.89 -8.72 4.63
N ASP A 67 -9.62 -8.84 4.23
CA ASP A 67 -8.70 -9.87 4.72
C ASP A 67 -8.50 -9.72 6.24
N ALA A 68 -8.25 -8.49 6.72
CA ALA A 68 -8.07 -8.23 8.14
C ALA A 68 -9.34 -8.48 8.98
N LEU A 69 -10.52 -8.13 8.48
CA LEU A 69 -11.79 -8.44 9.17
C LEU A 69 -12.09 -9.94 9.19
N THR A 70 -11.75 -10.65 8.11
CA THR A 70 -11.93 -12.10 8.01
C THR A 70 -11.03 -12.84 8.98
N ALA A 71 -9.75 -12.43 9.08
CA ALA A 71 -8.82 -12.95 10.08
C ALA A 71 -9.37 -12.78 11.50
N LEU A 72 -9.81 -11.56 11.84
CA LEU A 72 -10.37 -11.27 13.17
C LEU A 72 -11.61 -12.12 13.51
N GLN A 73 -12.48 -12.39 12.53
CA GLN A 73 -13.63 -13.28 12.73
C GLN A 73 -13.23 -14.74 12.95
N GLN A 74 -12.16 -15.20 12.30
CA GLN A 74 -11.64 -16.55 12.45
C GLN A 74 -10.85 -16.73 13.75
N ASP A 75 -10.27 -15.66 14.28
CA ASP A 75 -9.52 -15.65 15.53
C ASP A 75 -10.41 -16.03 16.72
N ASP A 76 -11.65 -15.53 16.82
CA ASP A 76 -12.54 -15.84 17.95
C ASP A 76 -12.87 -17.35 18.04
N ALA A 77 -13.11 -17.99 16.89
CA ALA A 77 -13.35 -19.44 16.83
C ALA A 77 -12.08 -20.23 17.17
N THR A 78 -10.93 -19.76 16.71
CA THR A 78 -9.63 -20.37 16.98
C THR A 78 -9.27 -20.25 18.47
N GLU A 79 -9.45 -19.09 19.07
CA GLU A 79 -9.18 -18.82 20.48
C GLU A 79 -10.08 -19.67 21.38
N THR A 80 -11.38 -19.76 21.07
CA THR A 80 -12.31 -20.64 21.79
C THR A 80 -11.87 -22.11 21.73
N ALA A 81 -11.48 -22.60 20.55
CA ALA A 81 -11.02 -23.98 20.39
C ALA A 81 -9.70 -24.24 21.16
N ARG A 82 -8.78 -23.26 21.20
CA ARG A 82 -7.52 -23.36 21.95
C ARG A 82 -7.76 -23.38 23.46
N GLN A 83 -8.67 -22.56 23.97
CA GLN A 83 -9.06 -22.58 25.39
C GLN A 83 -9.70 -23.91 25.80
N GLN A 84 -10.56 -24.49 24.95
CA GLN A 84 -11.12 -25.81 25.18
C GLN A 84 -10.05 -26.90 25.19
N ALA A 85 -9.07 -26.83 24.29
CA ALA A 85 -7.94 -27.75 24.24
C ALA A 85 -7.06 -27.65 25.50
N ALA A 86 -6.81 -26.44 26.02
CA ALA A 86 -6.09 -26.23 27.28
C ALA A 86 -6.83 -26.87 28.46
N THR A 87 -8.13 -26.62 28.58
CA THR A 87 -8.98 -27.22 29.62
C THR A 87 -8.97 -28.75 29.55
N ALA A 88 -9.00 -29.32 28.34
CA ALA A 88 -8.94 -30.76 28.13
C ALA A 88 -7.56 -31.34 28.50
N ALA A 89 -6.47 -30.62 28.23
CA ALA A 89 -5.12 -31.01 28.64
C ALA A 89 -4.99 -31.02 30.17
N GLU A 90 -5.51 -30.00 30.86
CA GLU A 90 -5.52 -29.94 32.33
C GLU A 90 -6.30 -31.11 32.94
N THR A 91 -7.45 -31.44 32.35
CA THR A 91 -8.25 -32.60 32.77
C THR A 91 -7.48 -33.90 32.57
N SER A 92 -6.74 -34.03 31.47
CA SER A 92 -5.91 -35.19 31.16
C SER A 92 -4.75 -35.33 32.14
N LEU A 93 -4.10 -34.23 32.53
CA LEU A 93 -3.07 -34.20 33.56
C LEU A 93 -3.63 -34.67 34.91
N LYS A 94 -4.81 -34.19 35.30
CA LYS A 94 -5.47 -34.63 36.53
C LYS A 94 -5.73 -36.14 36.55
N LEU A 95 -6.16 -36.71 35.42
CA LEU A 95 -6.38 -38.15 35.29
C LEU A 95 -5.05 -38.95 35.32
N ALA A 96 -4.00 -38.42 34.70
CA ALA A 96 -2.67 -39.03 34.72
C ALA A 96 -2.10 -39.06 36.14
N LEU A 97 -2.25 -37.97 36.91
CA LEU A 97 -1.87 -37.91 38.33
C LEU A 97 -2.63 -38.96 39.16
N GLN A 98 -3.95 -39.04 39.02
CA GLN A 98 -4.76 -40.05 39.72
C GLN A 98 -4.34 -41.49 39.37
N SER A 99 -4.03 -41.73 38.09
CA SER A 99 -3.59 -43.06 37.63
C SER A 99 -2.18 -43.40 38.14
N TYR A 100 -1.30 -42.41 38.25
CA TYR A 100 0.02 -42.55 38.87
C TYR A 100 -0.09 -42.84 40.38
N ASP A 101 -0.91 -42.08 41.10
CA ASP A 101 -1.15 -42.27 42.54
C ASP A 101 -1.76 -43.65 42.83
N ALA A 102 -2.59 -44.17 41.91
CA ALA A 102 -3.14 -45.52 41.96
C ALA A 102 -2.14 -46.62 41.52
N GLY A 103 -0.93 -46.25 41.08
CA GLY A 103 0.08 -47.18 40.56
C GLY A 103 -0.25 -47.80 39.20
N ALA A 104 -1.28 -47.29 38.50
CA ALA A 104 -1.75 -47.79 37.21
C ALA A 104 -0.92 -47.28 36.03
N GLN A 105 -0.21 -46.15 36.19
CA GLN A 105 0.68 -45.58 35.17
C GLN A 105 2.00 -45.08 35.77
N PRO A 106 3.10 -45.08 35.01
CA PRO A 106 4.39 -44.57 35.47
C PRO A 106 4.40 -43.02 35.52
N LEU A 107 5.34 -42.46 36.30
CA LEU A 107 5.54 -41.00 36.39
C LEU A 107 5.77 -40.34 35.02
N ALA A 108 6.38 -41.06 34.07
CA ALA A 108 6.56 -40.58 32.70
C ALA A 108 5.25 -40.16 32.02
N SER A 109 4.13 -40.84 32.32
CA SER A 109 2.81 -40.47 31.79
C SER A 109 2.32 -39.12 32.33
N VAL A 110 2.63 -38.81 33.59
CA VAL A 110 2.32 -37.50 34.20
C VAL A 110 3.15 -36.41 33.52
N LEU A 111 4.46 -36.62 33.37
CA LEU A 111 5.35 -35.64 32.72
C LEU A 111 4.94 -35.34 31.27
N ILE A 112 4.49 -36.36 30.53
CA ILE A 112 3.95 -36.17 29.17
C ILE A 112 2.67 -35.32 29.21
N ALA A 113 1.78 -35.57 30.18
CA ALA A 113 0.56 -34.78 30.33
C ALA A 113 0.84 -33.34 30.77
N GLU A 114 1.82 -33.11 31.65
CA GLU A 114 2.29 -31.76 32.03
C GLU A 114 2.85 -31.02 30.82
N GLN A 115 3.71 -31.68 30.02
CA GLN A 115 4.23 -31.09 28.78
C GLN A 115 3.11 -30.72 27.81
N GLN A 116 2.03 -31.49 27.77
CA GLN A 116 0.88 -31.21 26.91
C GLN A 116 0.05 -30.02 27.40
N VAL A 117 -0.08 -29.83 28.71
CA VAL A 117 -0.68 -28.63 29.32
C VAL A 117 0.14 -27.39 28.96
N GLU A 118 1.45 -27.44 29.15
CA GLU A 118 2.35 -26.32 28.81
C GLU A 118 2.29 -25.95 27.33
N ASN A 119 2.31 -26.95 26.43
CA ASN A 119 2.17 -26.71 25.00
C ASN A 119 0.81 -26.08 24.65
N ALA A 120 -0.27 -26.43 25.36
CA ALA A 120 -1.58 -25.84 25.15
C ALA A 120 -1.63 -24.38 25.60
N HIS A 121 -1.01 -24.03 26.73
CA HIS A 121 -0.87 -22.65 27.19
C HIS A 121 -0.06 -21.80 26.19
N LEU A 122 1.11 -22.29 25.77
CA LEU A 122 1.93 -21.60 24.76
C LEU A 122 1.15 -21.34 23.47
N ALA A 123 0.35 -22.30 23.02
CA ALA A 123 -0.46 -22.13 21.82
C ALA A 123 -1.60 -21.12 22.00
N SER A 124 -2.21 -21.05 23.20
CA SER A 124 -3.22 -20.04 23.53
C SER A 124 -2.61 -18.63 23.53
N GLU A 125 -1.45 -18.46 24.14
CA GLU A 125 -0.73 -17.18 24.16
C GLU A 125 -0.31 -16.73 22.75
N ALA A 126 0.17 -17.67 21.92
CA ALA A 126 0.50 -17.38 20.54
C ALA A 126 -0.72 -16.94 19.71
N ALA A 127 -1.89 -17.54 19.94
CA ALA A 127 -3.13 -17.12 19.29
C ALA A 127 -3.55 -15.71 19.72
N HIS A 128 -3.45 -15.40 21.01
CA HIS A 128 -3.73 -14.06 21.52
C HIS A 128 -2.78 -13.00 20.92
N ALA A 129 -1.48 -13.33 20.80
CA ALA A 129 -0.51 -12.46 20.14
C ALA A 129 -0.82 -12.24 18.65
N ALA A 130 -1.27 -13.27 17.93
CA ALA A 130 -1.67 -13.17 16.53
C ALA A 130 -2.87 -12.21 16.36
N ARG A 131 -3.90 -12.36 17.18
CA ARG A 131 -5.08 -11.47 17.19
C ARG A 131 -4.70 -10.00 17.43
N LEU A 132 -3.75 -9.74 18.32
CA LEU A 132 -3.23 -8.38 18.54
C LEU A 132 -2.48 -7.85 17.31
N ALA A 133 -1.68 -8.68 16.63
CA ALA A 133 -1.00 -8.30 15.41
C ALA A 133 -1.99 -7.97 14.28
N ASP A 134 -3.07 -8.75 14.15
CA ASP A 134 -4.12 -8.53 13.16
C ASP A 134 -4.91 -7.25 13.43
N CYS A 135 -5.14 -6.91 14.71
CA CYS A 135 -5.70 -5.60 15.08
C CYS A 135 -4.80 -4.43 14.63
N VAL A 136 -3.48 -4.56 14.77
CA VAL A 136 -2.52 -3.56 14.30
C VAL A 136 -2.50 -3.48 12.77
N ALA A 137 -2.54 -4.62 12.08
CA ALA A 137 -2.62 -4.69 10.62
C ALA A 137 -3.90 -4.03 10.09
N LEU A 138 -5.05 -4.28 10.74
CA LEU A 138 -6.32 -3.63 10.44
C LEU A 138 -6.22 -2.11 10.62
N TYR A 139 -5.65 -1.63 11.73
CA TYR A 139 -5.43 -0.21 11.96
C TYR A 139 -4.56 0.44 10.87
N GLN A 140 -3.52 -0.26 10.42
CA GLN A 140 -2.67 0.20 9.32
C GLN A 140 -3.42 0.21 7.98
N ALA A 141 -4.20 -0.84 7.67
CA ALA A 141 -4.97 -0.95 6.44
C ALA A 141 -6.06 0.13 6.31
N LEU A 142 -6.66 0.52 7.44
CA LEU A 142 -7.65 1.62 7.52
C LEU A 142 -7.01 3.02 7.39
N GLY A 143 -5.69 3.11 7.26
CA GLY A 143 -4.98 4.35 6.96
C GLY A 143 -3.98 4.79 8.03
N GLY A 144 -3.97 4.19 9.22
CA GLY A 144 -2.99 4.49 10.28
C GLY A 144 -2.82 6.00 10.59
N ARG A 145 -1.59 6.43 10.90
CA ARG A 145 -1.24 7.84 11.18
C ARG A 145 -0.78 8.60 9.94
N TRP A 146 -1.68 8.76 8.97
CA TRP A 146 -1.45 9.54 7.73
C TRP A 146 -1.11 11.01 7.99
N ASP A 147 -1.56 11.55 9.13
CA ASP A 147 -1.28 12.88 9.67
C ASP A 147 0.22 13.13 9.95
N GLN A 148 0.99 12.10 10.34
CA GLN A 148 2.43 12.26 10.60
C GLN A 148 3.30 12.31 9.33
N VAL A 149 2.84 11.70 8.23
CA VAL A 149 3.59 11.65 6.97
C VAL A 149 3.52 12.99 6.26
N GLU A 150 2.38 13.68 6.32
CA GLU A 150 2.24 15.05 5.81
C GLU A 150 3.09 16.05 6.60
N SER A 151 3.07 15.97 7.93
CA SER A 151 3.89 16.83 8.81
C SER A 151 5.39 16.74 8.50
N LYS A 152 5.93 15.52 8.30
CA LYS A 152 7.34 15.33 7.94
C LYS A 152 7.69 15.82 6.53
N ASN A 153 6.78 15.68 5.57
CA ASN A 153 7.00 16.15 4.19
C ASN A 153 6.89 17.68 4.06
N GLN A 154 6.04 18.32 4.87
CA GLN A 154 5.98 19.79 4.95
C GLN A 154 7.22 20.37 5.65
N ALA A 155 7.70 19.75 6.73
CA ALA A 155 8.94 20.14 7.40
C ALA A 155 10.17 20.08 6.47
N LYS A 156 10.24 19.06 5.58
CA LYS A 156 11.30 18.96 4.56
C LYS A 156 11.18 20.00 3.43
N LYS A 157 9.97 20.45 3.08
CA LYS A 157 9.76 21.51 2.06
C LYS A 157 9.97 22.92 2.59
N GLY A 158 9.87 23.12 3.91
CA GLY A 158 10.08 24.43 4.58
C GLY A 158 11.55 24.83 4.75
N VAL A 159 12.50 23.91 4.59
CA VAL A 159 13.94 24.21 4.59
C VAL A 159 14.38 24.42 3.14
N LYS A 160 14.19 25.63 2.63
CA LYS A 160 14.92 26.08 1.44
C LYS A 160 16.26 26.67 1.87
N PRO A 161 17.38 26.40 1.15
CA PRO A 161 18.61 27.18 1.30
C PRO A 161 18.40 28.63 0.85
#